data_AF-U2R6Y2-F1
#
_entry.id   AF-U2R6Y2-F1
#
_cell.length_a   1.000
_cell.length_b   1.000
_cell.length_c   1.000
_cell.angle_alpha   90.00
_cell.angle_beta   90.00
_cell.angle_gamma   90.00
#
_symmetry.space_group_name_H-M   'P 1'
#
loop_
_entity.id
_entity.type
_entity.pdbx_description
1 polymer ?
#
loop_
_entity_poly.entity_id
_entity_poly.type
_entity_poly.pdbx_seq_one_letter_code
_entity_poly.pdbx_strand_id
1 'polypeptide(L)'
;MKKIRFNAENLEELGGEFIFTFIKKIKKEQIYFNIDEVKMCVLTRIFIRQGTFRTINFNIFLNDGYSLKLRKKNECLLFLQVCREKREELYQKILSMIPADMTVISIIEKELDNFKR
;
A
#
# COMPACT_ATOMS: atom_id res chain seq x y z
N MET A 1 -11.43 19.06 7.71
CA MET A 1 -10.95 18.36 6.50
C MET A 1 -11.92 17.23 6.15
N LYS A 2 -12.49 17.22 4.93
CA LYS A 2 -13.31 16.10 4.45
C LYS A 2 -12.39 14.90 4.20
N LYS A 3 -12.44 13.89 5.08
CA LYS A 3 -11.75 12.61 4.90
C LYS A 3 -12.43 11.83 3.78
N ILE A 4 -12.01 12.02 2.54
CA ILE A 4 -12.58 11.23 1.44
C ILE A 4 -11.88 9.86 1.48
N ARG A 5 -12.68 8.83 1.78
CA ARG A 5 -12.23 7.43 1.82
C ARG A 5 -12.58 6.79 0.49
N PHE A 6 -11.58 6.47 -0.30
CA PHE A 6 -11.77 5.81 -1.60
C PHE A 6 -11.51 4.31 -1.48
N ASN A 7 -12.25 3.50 -2.23
CA ASN A 7 -11.92 2.10 -2.45
C ASN A 7 -11.13 2.04 -3.76
N ALA A 8 -9.88 1.59 -3.72
CA ALA A 8 -9.05 1.45 -4.91
C ALA A 8 -9.73 0.51 -5.92
N GLU A 9 -9.79 0.95 -7.17
CA GLU A 9 -10.08 0.09 -8.31
C GLU A 9 -8.83 -0.30 -9.09
N ASN A 10 -7.79 0.52 -9.05
CA ASN A 10 -6.48 0.18 -9.60
C ASN A 10 -5.39 1.05 -8.95
N LEU A 11 -4.19 0.50 -8.82
CA LEU A 11 -2.98 1.27 -8.52
C LEU A 11 -1.93 0.93 -9.58
N GLU A 12 -1.50 1.95 -10.32
CA GLU A 12 -0.41 1.86 -11.30
C GLU A 12 0.80 2.63 -10.77
N GLU A 13 2.01 2.18 -11.11
CA GLU A 13 3.25 2.86 -10.73
C GLU A 13 4.17 3.02 -11.96
N LEU A 14 4.85 4.16 -12.03
CA LEU A 14 5.91 4.43 -12.97
C LEU A 14 6.99 5.30 -12.31
N GLY A 15 8.15 4.73 -12.04
CA GLY A 15 9.30 5.55 -11.60
C GLY A 15 9.17 6.15 -10.20
N GLY A 16 8.17 5.78 -9.40
CA GLY A 16 7.88 6.30 -8.06
C GLY A 16 6.61 7.15 -8.04
N GLU A 17 6.08 7.46 -9.22
CA GLU A 17 4.79 8.10 -9.43
C GLU A 17 3.67 7.05 -9.43
N PHE A 18 2.57 7.35 -8.77
CA PHE A 18 1.41 6.49 -8.68
C PHE A 18 0.18 7.12 -9.29
N ILE A 19 -0.62 6.30 -9.98
CA ILE A 19 -1.97 6.63 -10.39
C ILE A 19 -2.93 5.72 -9.63
N PHE A 20 -3.68 6.32 -8.70
CA PHE A 20 -4.71 5.64 -7.93
C PHE A 20 -6.08 5.92 -8.53
N THR A 21 -6.66 4.90 -9.17
CA THR A 21 -8.00 4.99 -9.77
C THR A 21 -9.04 4.42 -8.81
N PHE A 22 -10.17 5.12 -8.65
CA PHE A 22 -11.30 4.65 -7.84
C PHE A 22 -12.64 5.09 -8.43
N ILE A 23 -13.71 4.36 -8.10
CA ILE A 23 -15.08 4.82 -8.39
C ILE A 23 -15.65 5.60 -7.21
N LYS A 24 -16.14 6.80 -7.51
CA LYS A 24 -16.93 7.62 -6.61
C LYS A 24 -18.36 7.68 -7.12
N LYS A 25 -19.26 7.00 -6.40
CA LYS A 25 -20.67 6.78 -6.76
C LYS A 25 -20.82 6.02 -8.09
N ILE A 26 -20.56 6.69 -9.20
CA ILE A 26 -20.76 6.21 -10.57
C ILE A 26 -19.69 6.74 -11.56
N LYS A 27 -18.73 7.55 -11.11
CA LYS A 27 -17.65 8.10 -11.95
C LYS A 27 -16.30 7.59 -11.47
N LYS A 28 -15.43 7.22 -12.42
CA LYS A 28 -14.01 6.97 -12.15
C LYS A 28 -13.32 8.31 -11.90
N GLU A 29 -12.57 8.38 -10.82
CA GLU A 29 -11.69 9.48 -10.46
C GLU A 29 -10.26 8.91 -10.26
N GLN A 30 -9.26 9.78 -10.45
CA GLN A 30 -7.84 9.42 -10.33
C GLN A 30 -7.17 10.39 -9.36
N ILE A 31 -6.28 9.86 -8.52
CA ILE A 31 -5.35 10.62 -7.69
C ILE A 31 -3.94 10.27 -8.15
N TYR A 32 -3.16 11.29 -8.44
CA TYR A 32 -1.75 11.20 -8.82
C TYR A 32 -0.91 11.59 -7.62
N PHE A 33 0.10 10.80 -7.27
CA PHE A 33 1.00 11.13 -6.17
C PHE A 33 2.37 10.45 -6.34
N ASN A 34 3.43 11.13 -5.94
CA ASN A 34 4.76 10.54 -5.81
C ASN A 34 4.91 9.83 -4.46
N ILE A 35 5.77 8.80 -4.38
CA ILE A 35 6.08 8.10 -3.13
C ILE A 35 6.54 9.03 -1.99
N ASP A 36 7.20 10.15 -2.31
CA ASP A 36 7.67 11.15 -1.35
C ASP A 36 6.54 11.99 -0.75
N GLU A 37 5.39 12.04 -1.43
CA GLU A 37 4.17 12.68 -0.92
C GLU A 37 3.45 11.82 0.12
N VAL A 38 3.86 10.55 0.29
CA VAL A 38 3.32 9.69 1.34
C VAL A 38 3.81 10.14 2.69
N LYS A 39 2.90 10.69 3.49
CA LYS A 39 3.15 11.07 4.88
C LYS A 39 3.33 9.85 5.77
N MET A 40 2.42 8.89 5.64
CA MET A 40 2.41 7.66 6.43
C MET A 40 1.57 6.58 5.75
N CYS A 41 1.89 5.32 6.03
CA CYS A 41 1.11 4.17 5.59
C CYS A 41 0.88 3.26 6.80
N VAL A 42 -0.35 2.78 6.98
CA VAL A 42 -0.75 1.93 8.11
C VAL A 42 -1.30 0.61 7.59
N LEU A 43 -0.74 -0.49 8.07
CA LEU A 43 -1.32 -1.82 7.89
C LEU A 43 -2.63 -1.90 8.68
N THR A 44 -3.75 -2.09 7.98
CA THR A 44 -5.08 -2.11 8.59
C THR A 44 -5.67 -3.50 8.71
N ARG A 45 -5.23 -4.44 7.88
CA ARG A 45 -5.68 -5.83 7.93
C ARG A 45 -4.62 -6.72 7.32
N ILE A 46 -4.38 -7.85 7.96
CA ILE A 46 -3.54 -8.92 7.45
C ILE A 46 -4.20 -10.26 7.76
N PHE A 47 -4.21 -11.16 6.79
CA PHE A 47 -4.72 -12.52 6.98
C PHE A 47 -3.81 -13.50 6.23
N ILE A 48 -3.16 -14.36 7.00
CA ILE A 48 -2.24 -15.39 6.50
C ILE A 48 -2.99 -16.72 6.40
N ARG A 49 -2.76 -17.46 5.32
CA ARG A 49 -3.18 -18.84 5.17
C ARG A 49 -2.09 -19.63 4.43
N GLN A 50 -1.72 -20.79 4.97
CA GLN A 50 -0.71 -21.69 4.35
C GLN A 50 0.63 -20.99 4.05
N GLY A 51 1.11 -20.14 4.96
CA GLY A 51 2.40 -19.45 4.81
C GLY A 51 2.44 -18.34 3.75
N THR A 52 1.27 -17.85 3.31
CA THR A 52 1.11 -16.72 2.39
C THR A 52 0.03 -15.76 2.88
N PHE A 53 0.06 -14.49 2.47
CA PHE A 53 -1.04 -13.56 2.72
C PHE A 53 -2.18 -13.81 1.75
N ARG A 54 -3.34 -14.13 2.30
CA ARG A 54 -4.61 -14.12 1.57
C ARG A 54 -5.18 -12.70 1.48
N THR A 55 -4.94 -11.86 2.48
CA THR A 55 -5.39 -10.47 2.49
C THR A 55 -4.35 -9.60 3.18
N ILE A 56 -4.05 -8.46 2.58
CA ILE A 56 -3.25 -7.39 3.16
C ILE A 56 -3.88 -6.06 2.72
N ASN A 57 -4.11 -5.15 3.66
CA ASN A 57 -4.75 -3.87 3.40
C ASN A 57 -3.97 -2.73 4.03
N PHE A 58 -3.77 -1.66 3.29
CA PHE A 58 -3.12 -0.44 3.76
C PHE A 58 -4.04 0.78 3.69
N ASN A 59 -3.89 1.67 4.65
CA ASN A 59 -4.31 3.06 4.49
C ASN A 59 -3.07 3.93 4.25
N ILE A 60 -3.02 4.59 3.09
CA ILE A 60 -1.97 5.55 2.74
C ILE A 60 -2.51 6.95 3.03
N PHE A 61 -1.69 7.78 3.66
CA PHE A 61 -2.01 9.17 3.93
C PHE A 61 -1.00 10.06 3.22
N LEU A 62 -1.49 11.00 2.42
CA LEU A 62 -0.68 11.94 1.66
C LEU A 62 -0.48 13.25 2.44
N ASN A 63 0.57 14.00 2.09
CA ASN A 63 0.92 15.27 2.74
C ASN A 63 -0.17 16.34 2.62
N ASP A 64 -0.90 16.35 1.50
CA ASP A 64 -2.01 17.26 1.21
C ASP A 64 -3.33 16.88 1.92
N GLY A 65 -3.33 15.79 2.70
CA GLY A 65 -4.44 15.36 3.52
C GLY A 65 -5.38 14.35 2.85
N TYR A 66 -5.11 13.88 1.64
CA TYR A 66 -5.83 12.74 1.07
C TYR A 66 -5.49 11.44 1.80
N SER A 67 -6.46 10.51 1.82
CA SER A 67 -6.26 9.17 2.35
C SER A 67 -6.75 8.11 1.36
N LEU A 68 -5.88 7.17 1.00
CA LEU A 68 -6.14 6.10 0.05
C LEU A 68 -6.22 4.77 0.78
N LYS A 69 -7.09 3.86 0.31
CA LYS A 69 -7.19 2.50 0.87
C LYS A 69 -6.78 1.48 -0.17
N LEU A 70 -5.65 0.82 0.03
CA LEU A 70 -5.25 -0.34 -0.76
C LEU A 70 -5.81 -1.62 -0.12
N ARG A 71 -6.45 -2.45 -0.94
CA ARG A 71 -7.07 -3.70 -0.49
C ARG A 71 -6.76 -4.89 -1.36
N LYS A 72 -6.38 -4.65 -2.62
CA LYS A 72 -5.97 -5.75 -3.49
C LYS A 72 -4.54 -6.12 -3.16
N LYS A 73 -4.30 -7.43 -3.06
CA LYS A 73 -2.99 -7.99 -2.73
C LYS A 73 -1.89 -7.43 -3.66
N ASN A 74 -2.10 -7.50 -4.97
CA ASN A 74 -1.08 -7.05 -5.94
C ASN A 74 -0.78 -5.55 -5.83
N GLU A 75 -1.79 -4.71 -5.58
CA GLU A 75 -1.59 -3.26 -5.41
C GLU A 75 -0.84 -2.96 -4.10
N CYS A 76 -1.10 -3.75 -3.05
CA CYS A 76 -0.36 -3.64 -1.79
C CYS A 76 1.09 -4.09 -1.95
N LEU A 77 1.34 -5.21 -2.65
CA LEU A 77 2.69 -5.69 -2.96
C LEU A 77 3.45 -4.72 -3.85
N LEU A 78 2.79 -4.16 -4.88
CA LEU A 78 3.36 -3.11 -5.74
C LEU A 78 3.81 -1.91 -4.90
N PHE A 79 2.92 -1.39 -4.05
CA PHE A 79 3.23 -0.25 -3.19
C PHE A 79 4.39 -0.55 -2.23
N LEU A 80 4.37 -1.71 -1.56
CA LEU A 80 5.44 -2.13 -0.66
C LEU A 80 6.77 -2.30 -1.39
N GLN A 81 6.78 -2.89 -2.59
CA GLN A 81 7.99 -3.07 -3.39
C GLN A 81 8.61 -1.71 -3.75
N VAL A 82 7.78 -0.72 -4.10
CA VAL A 82 8.25 0.64 -4.41
C VAL A 82 8.76 1.35 -3.15
N CYS A 83 8.10 1.18 -1.99
CA CYS A 83 8.62 1.66 -0.71
C CYS A 83 10.01 1.04 -0.44
N ARG A 84 10.15 -0.28 -0.59
CA ARG A 84 11.40 -1.01 -0.34
C ARG A 84 12.54 -0.51 -1.22
N GLU A 85 12.28 -0.21 -2.47
CA GLU A 85 13.34 0.20 -3.43
C GLU A 85 13.65 1.69 -3.42
N LYS A 86 12.66 2.56 -3.21
CA LYS A 86 12.79 4.02 -3.43
C LYS A 86 12.67 4.84 -2.16
N ARG A 87 12.05 4.28 -1.11
CA ARG A 87 11.79 4.99 0.15
C ARG A 87 11.90 4.06 1.34
N GLU A 88 13.10 3.53 1.55
CA GLU A 88 13.40 2.53 2.59
C GLU A 88 12.93 2.97 3.99
N GLU A 89 13.06 4.24 4.34
CA GLU A 89 12.57 4.77 5.61
C GLU A 89 11.06 4.55 5.80
N LEU A 90 10.26 4.77 4.75
CA LEU A 90 8.82 4.50 4.79
C LEU A 90 8.55 3.00 4.91
N TYR A 91 9.31 2.18 4.19
CA TYR A 91 9.20 0.74 4.26
C TYR A 91 9.45 0.21 5.68
N GLN A 92 10.56 0.62 6.30
CA GLN A 92 10.89 0.24 7.68
C GLN A 92 9.84 0.73 8.68
N LYS A 93 9.30 1.94 8.51
CA LYS A 93 8.19 2.46 9.32
C LYS A 93 6.92 1.61 9.20
N ILE A 94 6.61 1.10 8.00
CA ILE A 94 5.46 0.20 7.81
C ILE A 94 5.70 -1.12 8.54
N LEU A 95 6.88 -1.72 8.38
CA LEU A 95 7.22 -2.98 9.03
C LEU A 95 7.23 -2.86 10.55
N SER A 96 7.73 -1.76 11.11
CA SER A 96 7.75 -1.53 12.56
C SER A 96 6.36 -1.39 13.19
N MET A 97 5.31 -1.11 12.40
CA MET A 97 3.93 -1.07 12.88
C MET A 97 3.28 -2.45 12.94
N ILE A 98 3.90 -3.47 12.33
CA ILE A 98 3.42 -4.84 12.42
C ILE A 98 3.81 -5.37 13.82
N PRO A 99 2.84 -5.75 14.67
CA PRO A 99 3.15 -6.30 15.99
C PRO A 99 4.17 -7.44 15.84
N ALA A 100 5.16 -7.49 16.74
CA ALA A 100 6.41 -8.26 16.69
C ALA A 100 6.27 -9.78 16.49
N ASP A 101 5.72 -10.17 15.34
CA ASP A 101 5.67 -11.52 14.84
C ASP A 101 6.59 -11.56 13.62
N MET A 102 7.84 -11.96 13.84
CA MET A 102 8.84 -12.14 12.78
C MET A 102 8.33 -13.03 11.64
N THR A 103 7.33 -13.88 11.92
CA THR A 103 6.65 -14.71 10.92
C THR A 103 5.90 -13.86 9.90
N VAL A 104 5.25 -12.77 10.32
CA VAL A 104 4.53 -11.88 9.40
C VAL A 104 5.50 -11.14 8.49
N ILE A 105 6.56 -10.54 9.05
CA ILE A 105 7.55 -9.80 8.27
C ILE A 105 8.24 -10.73 7.25
N SER A 106 8.65 -11.92 7.68
CA SER A 106 9.28 -12.89 6.77
C SER A 106 8.36 -13.36 5.64
N ILE A 107 7.05 -13.50 5.87
CA ILE A 107 6.10 -13.77 4.79
C ILE A 107 5.99 -12.56 3.84
N ILE A 108 6.07 -11.31 4.33
CA ILE A 108 6.04 -10.10 3.47
C ILE A 108 7.25 -10.09 2.56
N GLU A 109 8.44 -10.24 3.12
CA GLU A 109 9.67 -10.28 2.34
C GLU A 109 9.63 -11.40 1.30
N LYS A 110 9.21 -12.61 1.69
CA LYS A 110 9.08 -13.72 0.75
C LYS A 110 8.08 -13.43 -0.37
N GLU A 111 6.96 -12.78 -0.09
CA GLU A 111 6.00 -12.43 -1.13
C GLU A 111 6.54 -11.34 -2.07
N LEU A 112 7.26 -10.35 -1.54
CA LEU A 112 7.89 -9.29 -2.33
C LEU A 112 9.01 -9.83 -3.23
N ASP A 113 9.82 -10.75 -2.73
CA ASP A 113 10.89 -11.38 -3.52
C ASP A 113 10.34 -12.21 -4.70
N ASN A 114 9.12 -12.74 -4.55
CA ASN A 114 8.43 -13.48 -5.60
C ASN A 114 7.49 -12.60 -6.45
N PHE A 115 7.34 -11.32 -6.10
CA PHE A 115 6.44 -10.41 -6.79
C PHE A 115 7.08 -9.88 -8.07
N LYS A 116 6.47 -10.19 -9.22
CA LYS A 116 6.83 -9.59 -10.51
C LYS A 116 5.94 -8.38 -10.75
N ARG A 117 6.58 -7.22 -10.93
CA ARG A 117 5.93 -5.98 -11.34
C ARG A 117 5.35 -6.08 -12.73
#